data_AF-A0A372JTT4-F1
#
_entry.id   AF-A0A372JTT4-F1
#
_cell.length_a   1.000
_cell.length_b   1.000
_cell.length_c   1.000
_cell.angle_alpha   90.00
_cell.angle_beta   90.00
_cell.angle_gamma   90.00
#
_symmetry.space_group_name_H-M   'P 1'
#
loop_
_entity.id
_entity.type
_entity.pdbx_description
1 polymer ?
#
loop_
_entity_poly.entity_id
_entity_poly.type
_entity_poly.pdbx_seq_one_letter_code
_entity_poly.pdbx_strand_id
1 'polypeptide(L)' 'MRQRNLDLRVHDRVALDEIELYAEMLSAVAAAERPLTLAEIDMVLGVRSDCEPGLRELSPLE' A
#
# COMPACT_ATOMS: atom_id res chain seq x y z
N MET A 1 19.92 12.36 12.25
CA MET A 1 18.55 11.85 11.98
C MET A 1 17.99 12.63 10.80
N ARG A 2 17.98 12.06 9.59
CA ARG A 2 17.44 12.71 8.37
C ARG A 2 15.91 12.65 8.44
N GLN A 3 15.28 13.70 8.96
CA GLN A 3 13.84 13.93 8.77
C GLN A 3 13.63 14.26 7.29
N ARG A 4 13.28 13.23 6.50
CA ARG A 4 12.77 13.45 5.15
C ARG A 4 11.56 14.37 5.30
N ASN A 5 11.56 15.45 4.53
CA ASN A 5 10.44 16.35 4.36
C ASN A 5 9.20 15.49 4.06
N LEU A 6 8.39 15.20 5.09
CA LEU A 6 7.06 14.64 4.90
C LEU A 6 6.29 15.80 4.31
N ASP A 7 6.20 15.84 2.99
CA ASP A 7 5.46 16.85 2.26
C ASP A 7 4.00 16.76 2.75
N LEU A 8 3.59 17.66 3.65
CA LEU A 8 2.27 17.66 4.31
C LEU A 8 1.12 18.00 3.35
N ARG A 9 1.37 17.95 2.04
CA ARG A 9 0.44 18.23 0.94
C ARG A 9 -0.12 16.97 0.30
N VAL A 10 0.24 15.77 0.80
CA VAL A 10 -0.42 14.51 0.41
C VAL A 10 -1.91 14.69 0.64
N HIS A 11 -2.68 14.54 -0.44
CA HIS A 11 -4.11 14.82 -0.45
C HIS A 11 -4.80 14.08 0.69
N ASP A 12 -5.58 14.80 1.50
CA ASP A 12 -6.16 14.33 2.76
C ASP A 12 -6.85 12.96 2.63
N ARG A 13 -7.48 12.69 1.49
CA ARG A 13 -8.14 11.40 1.23
C ARG A 13 -7.19 10.29 0.79
N VAL A 14 -6.21 10.58 -0.08
CA VAL A 14 -5.24 9.59 -0.56
C VAL A 14 -4.30 9.17 0.58
N ALA A 15 -3.86 10.12 1.41
CA ALA A 15 -3.04 9.83 2.58
C ALA A 15 -3.78 8.99 3.62
N LEU A 16 -5.07 9.28 3.85
CA LEU A 16 -5.89 8.51 4.77
C LEU A 16 -6.17 7.10 4.24
N ASP A 17 -6.44 6.95 2.94
CA ASP A 17 -6.60 5.64 2.30
C ASP A 17 -5.29 4.82 2.41
N GLU A 18 -4.12 5.46 2.24
CA GLU A 18 -2.82 4.81 2.45
C GLU A 18 -2.61 4.40 3.93
N ILE A 19 -2.98 5.24 4.90
CA ILE A 19 -2.89 4.90 6.33
C ILE A 19 -3.81 3.73 6.67
N GLU A 20 -5.03 3.72 6.16
CA GLU A 20 -5.99 2.62 6.33
C GLU A 20 -5.42 1.32 5.75
N LEU A 21 -4.83 1.38 4.56
CA LEU A 21 -4.15 0.25 3.93
C LEU A 21 -2.99 -0.29 4.77
N TYR A 22 -2.14 0.57 5.32
CA TYR A 22 -1.05 0.17 6.20
C TYR A 22 -1.55 -0.40 7.54
N ALA A 23 -2.64 0.15 8.09
CA ALA A 23 -3.24 -0.32 9.33
C ALA A 23 -3.83 -1.73 9.18
N GLU A 24 -4.51 -2.01 8.06
CA GLU A 24 -5.00 -3.35 7.72
C GLU A 24 -3.85 -4.36 7.59
N MET A 25 -2.78 -4.00 6.89
CA MET A 25 -1.60 -4.87 6.74
C MET A 25 -0.94 -5.17 8.09
N LEU A 26 -0.77 -4.16 8.96
CA LEU A 26 -0.20 -4.36 10.30
C LEU A 26 -1.11 -5.21 11.20
N SER A 27 -2.43 -5.06 11.07
CA SER A 27 -3.40 -5.88 11.79
C SER A 27 -3.33 -7.35 11.36
N ALA A 28 -3.21 -7.62 10.06
CA ALA A 28 -3.03 -8.97 9.53
C ALA A 28 -1.71 -9.61 10.01
N VAL A 29 -0.62 -8.84 10.03
CA VAL A 29 0.66 -9.30 10.58
C VAL A 29 0.56 -9.60 12.08
N ALA A 30 -0.12 -8.75 12.84
CA ALA A 30 -0.29 -8.93 14.28
C ALA A 30 -1.16 -10.16 14.63
N ALA A 31 -2.11 -10.50 13.76
CA ALA A 31 -2.96 -11.68 13.92
C ALA A 31 -2.29 -12.98 13.46
N ALA A 32 -1.25 -12.89 12.63
CA ALA A 32 -0.56 -14.05 12.10
C ALA A 32 0.49 -14.60 13.07
N GLU A 33 0.51 -15.93 13.27
CA GLU A 33 1.52 -16.61 14.10
C GLU A 33 2.88 -16.74 13.39
N ARG A 34 2.94 -16.41 12.10
CA ARG A 34 4.12 -16.50 11.24
C ARG A 34 4.16 -15.31 10.28
N PRO A 35 5.33 -15.02 9.67
CA PRO A 35 5.39 -14.05 8.59
C PRO A 35 4.39 -14.37 7.48
N LEU A 36 3.72 -13.32 6.99
CA LEU A 36 2.81 -13.43 5.86
C LEU A 36 3.59 -13.76 4.58
N THR A 37 3.04 -14.67 3.79
CA THR A 37 3.49 -14.94 2.43
C THR A 37 3.02 -13.83 1.49
N LEU A 38 3.66 -13.72 0.31
CA LEU A 38 3.25 -12.74 -0.70
C LEU A 38 1.78 -12.90 -1.10
N ALA A 39 1.29 -14.13 -1.23
CA ALA A 39 -0.11 -14.39 -1.56
C ALA A 39 -1.08 -13.92 -0.45
N GLU A 40 -0.68 -14.05 0.82
CA GLU A 40 -1.46 -13.55 1.96
C GLU A 40 -1.46 -12.02 1.99
N ILE A 41 -0.34 -11.39 1.64
CA ILE A 41 -0.23 -9.93 1.50
C ILE A 41 -1.13 -9.44 0.35
N ASP A 42 -1.06 -10.07 -0.82
CA ASP A 42 -1.90 -9.71 -1.98
C ASP A 42 -3.39 -9.83 -1.64
N MET A 43 -3.78 -10.86 -0.89
CA MET A 43 -5.15 -11.02 -0.40
C MET A 43 -5.58 -9.89 0.54
N VAL A 44 -4.74 -9.52 1.51
CA VAL A 44 -5.03 -8.42 2.46
C VAL A 44 -5.12 -7.07 1.73
N LEU A 45 -4.27 -6.86 0.73
CA LEU A 45 -4.28 -5.66 -0.11
C LEU A 45 -5.37 -5.69 -1.20
N GLY A 46 -6.12 -6.79 -1.32
CA GLY A 46 -7.12 -6.97 -2.38
C GLY A 46 -6.53 -6.99 -3.80
N VAL A 47 -5.22 -7.19 -3.93
CA VAL A 47 -4.52 -7.29 -5.21
C VAL A 47 -4.85 -8.65 -5.79
N ARG A 48 -5.81 -8.70 -6.70
CA ARG A 48 -6.08 -9.93 -7.42
C ARG A 48 -4.91 -10.22 -8.37
N SER A 49 -4.46 -11.47 -8.42
CA SER A 49 -3.35 -11.89 -9.28
C SER A 49 -3.69 -11.93 -10.78
N ASP A 50 -4.78 -11.30 -11.22
CA ASP A 50 -5.03 -10.97 -12.62
C ASP A 50 -3.96 -9.97 -13.08
N CYS A 51 -2.82 -10.55 -13.45
CA CYS A 51 -1.85 -9.98 -14.36
C CYS A 51 -2.57 -9.59 -15.66
N GLU A 52 -3.04 -8.35 -15.73
CA GLU A 52 -3.03 -7.61 -16.98
C GLU A 52 -1.80 -6.68 -16.94
N PRO A 53 -0.73 -6.98 -17.71
CA PRO A 53 0.43 -6.10 -17.81
C PRO A 53 0.05 -4.91 -18.70
N GLY A 54 -0.72 -3.96 -18.18
CA GLY A 54 -1.32 -2.99 -19.08
C GLY A 54 -2.05 -1.81 -18.50
N LEU A 55 -1.67 -1.25 -17.36
CA LEU A 55 -1.98 0.16 -17.05
C LEU A 55 -1.11 0.72 -15.91
N ARG A 56 0.21 0.60 -15.98
CA ARG A 56 1.04 1.65 -15.35
C ARG A 56 0.85 2.88 -16.21
N GLU A 57 -0.16 3.68 -15.86
CA GLU A 57 -0.30 5.05 -16.33
C GLU A 57 1.01 5.77 -16.02
N LEU A 58 1.89 5.82 -17.02
CA LEU A 58 2.97 6.77 -17.08
C LEU A 58 2.27 8.12 -17.19
N SER A 59 1.97 8.78 -16.08
CA SER A 59 1.65 10.20 -16.14
C SER A 59 2.89 10.90 -16.71
N PRO A 60 2.82 11.53 -17.89
CA PRO A 60 3.89 12.40 -18.33
C PRO A 60 3.98 13.52 -17.28
N LEU A 61 5.15 13.69 -16.68
CA LEU A 61 5.48 14.90 -15.95
C LEU A 61 5.56 16.03 -16.98
N GLU A 62 4.51 16.85 -17.08
CA GLU A 62 4.60 18.20 -17.64
C GLU A 62 5.13 19.19 -16.59
#